data_AF-A0A3L7UVX4-F1
#
_entry.id   AF-A0A3L7UVX4-F1
#
_cell.length_a   1.000
_cell.length_b   1.000
_cell.length_c   1.000
_cell.angle_alpha   90.00
_cell.angle_beta   90.00
_cell.angle_gamma   90.00
#
_symmetry.space_group_name_H-M   'P 1'
#
loop_
_entity.id
_entity.type
_entity.pdbx_description
1 polymer ?
#
loop_
_entity_poly.entity_id
_entity_poly.type
_entity_poly.pdbx_seq_one_letter_code
_entity_poly.pdbx_strand_id
1 'polypeptide(L)'
;MTQQNLQRSDITWGQDYKSRMNPELLTFLLRSSVPVLESSDWMVTKVQEGYSETLLPLNKATTNQHGTHQAALVSLSADYTGGIALASLLRGVPIAGIHPCRDDVSAALWLAGMNVRYKSPSTGHLTAICEIDPIQAEEIKARYFRGRRVLVTLQIRFYSNGELTAEAEMKYFAQPTIQLTPTAENPSRSTLFSHKLKASARMIAGLRAQRSCHPKLTSYCPHANLVAGPHGELLANHLLEILPQLKDMVLTRSQHIDELIRQVPNLKQVVLAGAGLDMRSILHAADLPDVTFFEVDLPEMIAERERVTRLLPQQFSNRRVLLSANFKVDDLAQVIGHHPTFDSTVPTIIIFEGCSMYFSESENQKIFRSFLKLMDNPLSCVWADFVNTSVVTGRTNNLRIKGFLEGMDALGEAFIFGTDDPPHWFEALGYSLVDTISAGEYLNENDAVLNSYSFSVAKR
;
A
#
# COMPACT_ATOMS: atom_id res chain seq x y z
N MET A 1 28.02 -6.91 -6.02
CA MET A 1 27.89 -6.07 -4.81
C MET A 1 28.53 -4.73 -5.05
N THR A 2 27.81 -3.80 -5.68
CA THR A 2 28.21 -2.39 -5.74
C THR A 2 27.53 -1.72 -4.54
N GLN A 3 28.30 -1.44 -3.50
CA GLN A 3 27.83 -0.64 -2.36
C GLN A 3 27.48 0.76 -2.87
N GLN A 4 26.20 1.06 -3.06
CA GLN A 4 25.76 2.44 -3.16
C GLN A 4 26.00 3.07 -1.78
N ASN A 5 27.02 3.92 -1.67
CA ASN A 5 27.12 4.85 -0.55
C ASN A 5 25.86 5.72 -0.59
N LEU A 6 25.00 5.59 0.41
CA LEU A 6 23.87 6.51 0.56
C LEU A 6 24.47 7.86 0.91
N GLN A 7 24.24 8.87 0.07
CA GLN A 7 24.69 10.22 0.38
C GLN A 7 24.06 10.65 1.70
N ARG A 8 24.91 10.89 2.69
CA ARG A 8 24.52 11.59 3.90
C ARG A 8 24.03 12.97 3.46
N SER A 9 22.77 13.28 3.72
CA SER A 9 22.24 14.60 3.43
C SER A 9 23.08 15.64 4.16
N ASP A 10 23.60 16.66 3.46
CA ASP A 10 24.41 17.76 4.04
C ASP A 10 23.60 18.69 4.95
N ILE A 11 22.41 18.28 5.37
CA ILE A 11 21.56 19.07 6.26
C ILE A 11 22.10 19.09 7.68
N THR A 12 22.03 20.27 8.27
CA THR A 12 22.36 20.48 9.68
C THR A 12 21.27 19.94 10.60
N TRP A 13 21.60 19.63 11.86
CA TRP A 13 20.60 19.25 12.87
C TRP A 13 19.48 20.30 12.99
N GLY A 14 19.82 21.59 12.94
CA GLY A 14 18.82 22.67 13.04
C GLY A 14 17.83 22.69 11.87
N GLN A 15 18.26 22.31 10.66
CA GLN A 15 17.37 22.16 9.51
C GLN A 15 16.46 20.93 9.67
N ASP A 16 17.06 19.78 10.00
CA ASP A 16 16.35 18.52 10.18
C ASP A 16 15.34 18.56 11.35
N TYR A 17 15.69 19.26 12.44
CA TYR A 17 14.78 19.53 13.55
C TYR A 17 13.54 20.28 13.07
N LYS A 18 13.71 21.37 12.31
CA LYS A 18 12.58 22.16 11.82
C LYS A 18 11.68 21.37 10.87
N SER A 19 12.25 20.55 9.99
CA SER A 19 11.51 19.86 8.95
C SER A 19 10.96 18.49 9.35
N ARG A 20 11.56 17.82 10.33
CA ARG A 20 11.32 16.39 10.60
C ARG A 20 11.21 16.07 12.10
N MET A 21 12.16 16.56 12.90
CA MET A 21 12.36 16.04 14.27
C MET A 21 11.79 16.91 15.40
N ASN A 22 11.07 18.00 15.11
CA ASN A 22 10.51 18.84 16.17
C ASN A 22 9.39 18.11 16.94
N PRO A 23 9.28 18.30 18.27
CA PRO A 23 8.32 17.56 19.10
C PRO A 23 6.84 17.75 18.72
N GLU A 24 6.44 18.96 18.32
CA GLU A 24 5.05 19.26 17.95
C GLU A 24 4.64 18.48 16.69
N LEU A 25 5.49 18.52 15.66
CA LEU A 25 5.29 17.77 14.42
C LEU A 25 5.28 16.26 14.67
N LEU A 26 6.26 15.73 15.42
CA LEU A 26 6.31 14.30 15.69
C LEU A 26 5.11 13.82 16.49
N THR A 27 4.66 14.62 17.47
CA THR A 27 3.42 14.32 18.22
C THR A 27 2.23 14.27 17.28
N PHE A 28 2.08 15.27 16.41
CA PHE A 28 1.00 15.31 15.42
C PHE A 28 1.04 14.09 14.48
N LEU A 29 2.19 13.80 13.87
CA LEU A 29 2.34 12.69 12.92
C LEU A 29 2.04 11.35 13.60
N LEU A 30 2.63 11.11 14.76
CA LEU A 30 2.46 9.83 15.48
C LEU A 30 1.02 9.61 15.96
N ARG A 31 0.37 10.65 16.50
CA ARG A 31 -1.04 10.54 16.89
C ARG A 31 -1.98 10.36 15.71
N SER A 32 -1.67 10.99 14.58
CA SER A 32 -2.43 10.81 13.33
C SER A 32 -2.32 9.38 12.79
N SER A 33 -1.12 8.77 12.88
CA SER A 33 -0.87 7.42 12.39
C SER A 33 -1.24 6.32 13.39
N VAL A 34 -1.33 6.64 14.69
CA VAL A 34 -1.50 5.64 15.77
C VAL A 34 -2.61 6.12 16.72
N PRO A 35 -3.88 5.71 16.50
CA PRO A 35 -5.03 6.20 17.25
C PRO A 35 -4.94 6.01 18.78
N VAL A 36 -4.18 5.00 19.23
CA VAL A 36 -3.91 4.77 20.65
C VAL A 36 -3.08 5.91 21.26
N LEU A 37 -2.18 6.54 20.51
CA LEU A 37 -1.40 7.69 20.99
C LEU A 37 -2.25 8.94 21.13
N GLU A 38 -3.19 9.17 20.20
CA GLU A 38 -4.17 10.26 20.31
C GLU A 38 -5.06 10.05 21.54
N SER A 39 -5.68 8.88 21.67
CA SER A 39 -6.58 8.60 22.79
C SER A 39 -5.91 8.54 24.16
N SER A 40 -4.59 8.31 24.21
CA SER A 40 -3.81 8.32 25.46
C SER A 40 -3.27 9.69 25.85
N ASP A 41 -3.46 10.72 25.02
CA ASP A 41 -2.79 12.01 25.15
C ASP A 41 -1.25 11.92 25.19
N TRP A 42 -0.66 10.87 24.62
CA TRP A 42 0.80 10.70 24.57
C TRP A 42 1.47 11.78 23.74
N MET A 43 2.60 12.33 24.16
CA MET A 43 3.27 13.41 23.41
C MET A 43 4.79 13.33 23.48
N VAL A 44 5.45 13.86 22.46
CA VAL A 44 6.89 14.12 22.46
C VAL A 44 7.13 15.45 23.16
N THR A 45 7.98 15.48 24.18
CA THR A 45 8.29 16.70 24.93
C THR A 45 9.62 17.30 24.50
N LYS A 46 10.59 16.47 24.10
CA LYS A 46 11.92 16.93 23.70
C LYS A 46 12.59 15.97 22.73
N VAL A 47 13.32 16.51 21.76
CA VAL A 47 14.16 15.74 20.83
C VAL A 47 15.49 16.44 20.63
N GLN A 48 16.57 15.67 20.67
CA GLN A 48 17.93 16.07 20.31
C GLN A 48 18.57 14.93 19.50
N GLU A 49 19.74 15.16 18.90
CA GLU A 49 20.41 14.09 18.16
C GLU A 49 20.85 12.97 19.13
N GLY A 50 20.35 11.75 18.89
CA GLY A 50 20.53 10.59 19.75
C GLY A 50 19.68 10.60 21.02
N TYR A 51 18.70 11.51 21.14
CA TYR A 51 17.92 11.67 22.38
C TYR A 51 16.46 11.98 22.11
N SER A 52 15.59 11.41 22.93
CA SER A 52 14.17 11.74 22.98
C SER A 52 13.61 11.69 24.39
N GLU A 53 12.62 12.54 24.63
CA GLU A 53 11.78 12.54 25.81
C GLU A 53 10.32 12.60 25.39
N THR A 54 9.51 11.78 26.05
CA THR A 54 8.07 11.68 25.79
C THR A 54 7.30 11.62 27.10
N LEU A 55 6.02 11.96 27.05
CA LEU A 55 5.10 11.93 28.17
C LEU A 55 3.95 11.01 27.85
N LEU A 56 3.73 10.01 28.71
CA LEU A 56 2.48 9.25 28.79
C LEU A 56 1.67 9.78 29.98
N PRO A 57 0.58 10.54 29.75
CA PRO A 57 -0.21 11.08 30.84
C PRO A 57 -0.94 9.98 31.61
N LEU A 58 -1.06 10.13 32.92
CA LEU A 58 -1.98 9.35 33.74
C LEU A 58 -3.41 9.89 33.54
N ASN A 59 -4.22 9.17 32.76
CA ASN A 59 -5.61 9.54 32.48
C ASN A 59 -6.48 8.27 32.34
N LYS A 60 -7.78 8.46 32.10
CA LYS A 60 -8.73 7.35 31.99
C LYS A 60 -8.34 6.33 30.90
N ALA A 61 -7.81 6.78 29.77
CA ALA A 61 -7.44 5.91 28.66
C ALA A 61 -6.18 5.09 28.97
N THR A 62 -5.29 5.64 29.81
CA THR A 62 -3.99 5.03 30.07
C THR A 62 -3.93 4.15 31.31
N THR A 63 -4.89 4.28 32.22
CA THR A 63 -4.92 3.52 33.49
C THR A 63 -5.74 2.23 33.44
N ASN A 64 -5.35 1.26 34.26
CA ASN A 64 -6.16 0.08 34.59
C ASN A 64 -7.14 0.37 35.76
N GLN A 65 -7.86 -0.65 36.22
CA GLN A 65 -8.82 -0.54 37.34
C GLN A 65 -8.19 -0.10 38.68
N HIS A 66 -6.87 -0.11 38.79
CA HIS A 66 -6.12 0.29 39.98
C HIS A 66 -5.53 1.71 39.85
N GLY A 67 -5.84 2.45 38.78
CA GLY A 67 -5.31 3.81 38.57
C GLY A 67 -3.82 3.84 38.23
N THR A 68 -3.28 2.76 37.69
CA THR A 68 -1.88 2.65 37.25
C THR A 68 -1.82 2.45 35.74
N HIS A 69 -0.76 2.92 35.07
CA HIS A 69 -0.63 2.73 33.62
C HIS A 69 -0.73 1.26 33.21
N GLN A 70 -1.41 1.03 32.09
CA GLN A 70 -1.46 -0.29 31.46
C GLN A 70 -0.09 -0.65 30.89
N ALA A 71 0.37 -1.88 31.13
CA ALA A 71 1.69 -2.35 30.69
C ALA A 71 1.91 -2.23 29.17
N ALA A 72 0.84 -2.45 28.38
CA ALA A 72 0.89 -2.31 26.93
C ALA A 72 1.18 -0.86 26.50
N LEU A 73 0.62 0.14 27.20
CA LEU A 73 0.81 1.56 26.89
C LEU A 73 2.19 2.06 27.34
N VAL A 74 2.71 1.54 28.45
CA VAL A 74 4.11 1.79 28.84
C VAL A 74 5.07 1.24 27.78
N SER A 75 4.81 0.03 27.29
CA SER A 75 5.61 -0.60 26.24
C SER A 75 5.54 0.18 24.91
N LEU A 76 4.35 0.65 24.53
CA LEU A 76 4.14 1.49 23.35
C LEU A 76 4.87 2.83 23.49
N SER A 77 4.78 3.47 24.66
CA SER A 77 5.51 4.71 24.95
C SER A 77 7.03 4.51 24.86
N ALA A 78 7.54 3.37 25.35
CA ALA A 78 8.95 3.02 25.22
C ALA A 78 9.38 2.89 23.75
N ASP A 79 8.56 2.21 22.95
CA ASP A 79 8.83 1.94 21.54
C ASP A 79 9.00 3.26 20.76
N TYR A 80 8.04 4.18 20.89
CA TYR A 80 8.13 5.46 20.19
C TYR A 80 9.24 6.35 20.75
N THR A 81 9.51 6.30 22.05
CA THR A 81 10.65 7.03 22.64
C THR A 81 11.97 6.57 22.01
N GLY A 82 12.27 5.27 22.07
CA GLY A 82 13.51 4.73 21.48
C GLY A 82 13.57 4.90 19.96
N GLY A 83 12.45 4.73 19.26
CA GLY A 83 12.36 4.92 17.81
C GLY A 83 12.67 6.35 17.38
N ILE A 84 12.18 7.37 18.11
CA ILE A 84 12.50 8.78 17.85
C ILE A 84 13.98 9.08 18.09
N ALA A 85 14.56 8.57 19.18
CA ALA A 85 15.98 8.74 19.46
C ALA A 85 16.84 8.12 18.34
N LEU A 86 16.47 6.93 17.86
CA LEU A 86 17.15 6.29 16.72
C LEU A 86 16.98 7.10 15.42
N ALA A 87 15.75 7.54 15.11
CA ALA A 87 15.44 8.31 13.91
C ALA A 87 16.16 9.67 13.87
N SER A 88 16.44 10.26 15.03
CA SER A 88 17.18 11.52 15.13
C SER A 88 18.64 11.42 14.65
N LEU A 89 19.23 10.21 14.67
CA LEU A 89 20.59 9.97 14.15
C LEU A 89 20.63 9.88 12.61
N LEU A 90 19.48 9.60 11.99
CA LEU A 90 19.35 9.44 10.54
C LEU A 90 18.94 10.76 9.89
N ARG A 91 19.83 11.77 9.98
CA ARG A 91 19.53 13.14 9.52
C ARG A 91 19.09 13.17 8.07
N GLY A 92 17.97 13.86 7.81
CA GLY A 92 17.41 14.03 6.47
C GLY A 92 16.76 12.78 5.89
N VAL A 93 16.67 11.70 6.67
CA VAL A 93 16.03 10.46 6.26
C VAL A 93 14.65 10.39 6.91
N PRO A 94 13.56 10.58 6.16
CA PRO A 94 12.21 10.34 6.67
C PRO A 94 12.01 8.87 7.08
N ILE A 95 11.22 8.64 8.12
CA ILE A 95 10.82 7.30 8.55
C ILE A 95 9.53 6.91 7.84
N ALA A 96 9.56 5.81 7.09
CA ALA A 96 8.40 5.32 6.35
C ALA A 96 7.24 4.98 7.31
N GLY A 97 6.03 5.42 6.96
CA GLY A 97 4.82 5.25 7.76
C GLY A 97 4.59 6.31 8.85
N ILE A 98 5.58 7.18 9.12
CA ILE A 98 5.44 8.31 10.05
C ILE A 98 5.59 9.65 9.32
N HIS A 99 6.63 9.78 8.50
CA HIS A 99 6.88 10.99 7.72
C HIS A 99 6.35 10.81 6.31
N PRO A 100 5.88 11.89 5.65
CA PRO A 100 5.69 11.89 4.19
C PRO A 100 7.02 11.55 3.51
N CYS A 101 7.05 10.53 2.67
CA CYS A 101 8.29 10.06 2.07
C CYS A 101 8.11 9.43 0.69
N ARG A 102 9.12 9.63 -0.18
CA ARG A 102 9.28 8.84 -1.40
C ARG A 102 10.11 7.60 -1.08
N ASP A 103 9.77 6.45 -1.68
CA ASP A 103 10.36 5.14 -1.36
C ASP A 103 11.89 5.08 -1.55
N ASP A 104 12.48 6.01 -2.30
CA ASP A 104 13.91 6.07 -2.62
C ASP A 104 14.78 6.73 -1.54
N VAL A 105 14.20 7.50 -0.60
CA VAL A 105 14.97 8.29 0.38
C VAL A 105 14.56 8.05 1.84
N SER A 106 13.80 6.99 2.16
CA SER A 106 13.31 6.74 3.52
C SER A 106 13.98 5.57 4.25
N ALA A 107 13.75 5.50 5.57
CA ALA A 107 14.13 4.38 6.41
C ALA A 107 12.91 3.55 6.81
N ALA A 108 13.00 2.23 6.65
CA ALA A 108 12.14 1.29 7.34
C ALA A 108 12.71 1.04 8.74
N LEU A 109 11.94 1.35 9.78
CA LEU A 109 12.31 1.19 11.20
C LEU A 109 11.19 0.44 11.91
N TRP A 110 11.53 -0.59 12.68
CA TRP A 110 10.57 -1.28 13.53
C TRP A 110 11.22 -1.91 14.76
N LEU A 111 10.37 -2.21 15.76
CA LEU A 111 10.76 -2.92 16.96
C LEU A 111 10.85 -4.43 16.70
N ALA A 112 12.02 -5.01 16.92
CA ALA A 112 12.30 -6.44 16.79
C ALA A 112 12.18 -7.21 18.10
N GLY A 113 12.15 -6.53 19.25
CA GLY A 113 11.95 -7.14 20.56
C GLY A 113 11.95 -6.11 21.68
N MET A 114 11.30 -6.44 22.80
CA MET A 114 11.20 -5.58 23.96
C MET A 114 11.32 -6.37 25.27
N ASN A 115 11.81 -5.70 26.31
CA ASN A 115 11.76 -6.16 27.69
C ASN A 115 11.51 -4.95 28.60
N VAL A 116 10.46 -4.97 29.43
CA VAL A 116 10.14 -3.86 30.35
C VAL A 116 10.17 -4.38 31.79
N ARG A 117 10.98 -3.74 32.63
CA ARG A 117 11.13 -4.03 34.05
C ARG A 117 10.55 -2.90 34.88
N TYR A 118 9.51 -3.20 35.65
CA TYR A 118 8.88 -2.25 36.56
C TYR A 118 9.56 -2.28 37.93
N LYS A 119 9.87 -1.10 38.47
CA LYS A 119 10.43 -0.92 39.82
C LYS A 119 9.34 -0.57 40.82
N SER A 120 8.38 0.25 40.40
CA SER A 120 7.23 0.66 41.21
C SER A 120 5.99 0.88 40.32
N PRO A 121 4.79 0.93 40.90
CA PRO A 121 3.59 1.29 40.16
C PRO A 121 3.65 2.74 39.67
N SER A 122 3.34 2.98 38.40
CA SER A 122 3.27 4.34 37.85
C SER A 122 1.92 4.99 38.18
N THR A 123 1.91 5.88 39.17
CA THR A 123 0.71 6.55 39.71
C THR A 123 0.67 8.05 39.45
N GLY A 124 1.61 8.58 38.67
CA GLY A 124 1.62 9.95 38.12
C GLY A 124 1.89 9.90 36.63
N HIS A 125 1.96 11.06 35.96
CA HIS A 125 2.38 11.11 34.56
C HIS A 125 3.76 10.48 34.38
N LEU A 126 3.94 9.71 33.31
CA LEU A 126 5.13 8.91 33.10
C LEU A 126 5.98 9.52 31.98
N THR A 127 7.14 10.06 32.34
CA THR A 127 8.12 10.60 31.40
C THR A 127 9.06 9.48 30.98
N ALA A 128 9.16 9.22 29.67
CA ALA A 128 10.09 8.25 29.11
C ALA A 128 11.27 8.97 28.46
N ILE A 129 12.49 8.51 28.75
CA ILE A 129 13.72 9.10 28.22
C ILE A 129 14.55 8.01 27.55
N CYS A 130 14.97 8.27 26.31
CA CYS A 130 16.01 7.51 25.62
C CYS A 130 17.18 8.42 25.29
N GLU A 131 18.39 7.98 25.63
CA GLU A 131 19.64 8.65 25.29
C GLU A 131 20.61 7.62 24.76
N ILE A 132 21.06 7.80 23.52
CA ILE A 132 21.97 6.88 22.83
C ILE A 132 23.39 7.30 23.13
N ASP A 133 24.20 6.34 23.60
CA ASP A 133 25.62 6.55 23.85
C ASP A 133 26.34 7.09 22.59
N PRO A 134 27.22 8.10 22.70
CA PRO A 134 27.88 8.69 21.55
C PRO A 134 28.66 7.71 20.65
N ILE A 135 29.29 6.68 21.24
CA ILE A 135 30.02 5.66 20.47
C ILE A 135 29.02 4.82 19.68
N GLN A 136 27.96 4.35 20.35
CA GLN A 136 26.88 3.61 19.69
C GLN A 136 26.21 4.45 18.59
N ALA A 137 26.01 5.74 18.81
CA ALA A 137 25.43 6.66 17.85
C ALA A 137 26.28 6.79 16.57
N GLU A 138 27.61 6.89 16.69
CA GLU A 138 28.50 6.91 15.52
C GLU A 138 28.48 5.58 14.76
N GLU A 139 28.42 4.44 15.46
CA GLU A 139 28.32 3.13 14.83
C GLU A 139 27.01 2.96 14.04
N ILE A 140 25.89 3.39 14.61
CA ILE A 140 24.58 3.38 13.95
C ILE A 140 24.63 4.18 12.66
N LYS A 141 25.10 5.44 12.73
CA LYS A 141 25.22 6.35 11.58
C LYS A 141 26.11 5.72 10.50
N ALA A 142 27.30 5.27 10.88
CA ALA A 142 28.25 4.66 9.95
C ALA A 142 27.68 3.42 9.27
N ARG A 143 26.95 2.57 9.98
CA ARG A 143 26.31 1.37 9.40
C ARG A 143 25.20 1.74 8.43
N TYR A 144 24.27 2.60 8.85
CA TYR A 144 23.12 2.98 8.05
C TYR A 144 23.53 3.64 6.73
N PHE A 145 24.38 4.66 6.78
CA PHE A 145 24.81 5.41 5.58
C PHE A 145 25.76 4.62 4.65
N ARG A 146 26.34 3.51 5.13
CA ARG A 146 27.01 2.51 4.28
C ARG A 146 26.03 1.51 3.63
N GLY A 147 24.73 1.77 3.74
CA GLY A 147 23.67 0.91 3.21
C GLY A 147 23.59 -0.44 3.93
N ARG A 148 23.95 -0.52 5.22
CA ARG A 148 23.86 -1.76 6.01
C ARG A 148 22.70 -1.69 7.00
N ARG A 149 22.07 -2.86 7.22
CA ARG A 149 21.09 -3.03 8.29
C ARG A 149 21.67 -2.63 9.66
N VAL A 150 20.90 -1.85 10.40
CA VAL A 150 21.11 -1.51 11.80
C VAL A 150 20.24 -2.44 12.65
N LEU A 151 20.87 -3.07 13.64
CA LEU A 151 20.19 -3.83 14.68
C LEU A 151 20.78 -3.35 16.00
N VAL A 152 19.98 -2.65 16.81
CA VAL A 152 20.45 -1.96 18.01
C VAL A 152 19.49 -2.17 19.17
N THR A 153 20.02 -2.32 20.38
CA THR A 153 19.22 -2.29 21.61
C THR A 153 19.41 -0.95 22.30
N LEU A 154 18.30 -0.26 22.57
CA LEU A 154 18.26 1.03 23.25
C LEU A 154 17.61 0.88 24.62
N GLN A 155 18.07 1.69 25.57
CA GLN A 155 17.58 1.71 26.94
C GLN A 155 16.67 2.92 27.15
N ILE A 156 15.45 2.64 27.62
CA ILE A 156 14.45 3.67 27.95
C ILE A 156 14.25 3.65 29.46
N ARG A 157 14.33 4.82 30.08
CA ARG A 157 14.08 5.01 31.51
C ARG A 157 12.77 5.78 31.71
N PHE A 158 11.94 5.31 32.62
CA PHE A 158 10.66 5.91 32.94
C PHE A 158 10.67 6.56 34.31
N TYR A 159 10.24 7.81 34.38
CA TYR A 159 10.14 8.57 35.62
C TYR A 159 8.70 9.00 35.87
N SER A 160 8.24 8.86 37.11
CA SER A 160 6.97 9.39 37.58
C SER A 160 7.24 10.18 38.86
N ASN A 161 6.77 11.42 38.94
CA ASN A 161 7.01 12.31 40.08
C ASN A 161 8.50 12.45 40.45
N GLY A 162 9.40 12.36 39.47
CA GLY A 162 10.86 12.42 39.67
C GLY A 162 11.52 11.10 40.08
N GLU A 163 10.75 10.03 40.31
CA GLU A 163 11.29 8.72 40.69
C GLU A 163 11.31 7.74 39.52
N LEU A 164 12.38 6.93 39.44
CA LEU A 164 12.55 5.91 38.42
C LEU A 164 11.56 4.77 38.64
N THR A 165 10.57 4.65 37.75
CA THR A 165 9.44 3.73 37.86
C THR A 165 9.62 2.46 37.04
N ALA A 166 10.26 2.55 35.88
CA ALA A 166 10.53 1.40 35.01
C ALA A 166 11.77 1.61 34.12
N GLU A 167 12.32 0.51 33.63
CA GLU A 167 13.40 0.47 32.64
C GLU A 167 12.98 -0.47 31.51
N ALA A 168 13.31 -0.11 30.28
CA ALA A 168 12.93 -0.86 29.10
C ALA A 168 14.12 -1.04 28.16
N GLU A 169 14.31 -2.27 27.69
CA GLU A 169 15.26 -2.62 26.64
C GLU A 169 14.50 -2.83 25.34
N MET A 170 14.76 -1.99 24.34
CA MET A 170 14.04 -1.98 23.07
C MET A 170 15.01 -2.28 21.92
N LYS A 171 14.80 -3.40 21.23
CA LYS A 171 15.65 -3.83 20.12
C LYS A 171 15.04 -3.39 18.80
N TYR A 172 15.69 -2.45 18.13
CA TYR A 172 15.24 -1.91 16.85
C TYR A 172 16.00 -2.49 15.68
N PHE A 173 15.28 -2.61 14.57
CA PHE A 173 15.84 -2.80 13.26
C PHE A 173 15.65 -1.50 12.44
N ALA A 174 16.65 -1.08 11.68
CA ALA A 174 16.50 -0.01 10.68
C ALA A 174 17.30 -0.29 9.40
N GLN A 175 16.71 0.00 8.24
CA GLN A 175 17.38 -0.07 6.94
C GLN A 175 16.80 0.92 5.90
N PRO A 176 17.55 1.27 4.85
CA PRO A 176 17.04 2.06 3.73
C PRO A 176 15.92 1.31 2.99
N THR A 177 14.81 1.99 2.68
CA THR A 177 13.66 1.39 1.98
C THR A 177 13.99 0.98 0.56
N ILE A 178 14.87 1.70 -0.14
CA ILE A 178 15.30 1.34 -1.50
C ILE A 178 15.91 -0.08 -1.59
N GLN A 179 16.48 -0.58 -0.49
CA GLN A 179 17.03 -1.93 -0.41
C GLN A 179 15.96 -3.01 -0.18
N LEU A 180 14.72 -2.61 0.10
CA LEU A 180 13.56 -3.48 0.18
C LEU A 180 12.90 -3.70 -1.17
N THR A 181 13.16 -2.82 -2.13
CA THR A 181 12.60 -2.87 -3.49
C THR A 181 13.37 -3.90 -4.33
N PRO A 182 12.68 -4.85 -5.01
CA PRO A 182 13.32 -5.81 -5.89
C PRO A 182 14.02 -5.11 -7.05
N THR A 183 15.21 -5.59 -7.40
CA THR A 183 15.91 -5.19 -8.64
C THR A 183 16.14 -6.41 -9.52
N ALA A 184 16.43 -6.20 -10.80
CA ALA A 184 16.77 -7.29 -11.72
C ALA A 184 17.98 -8.12 -11.23
N GLU A 185 18.89 -7.51 -10.46
CA GLU A 185 20.10 -8.13 -9.92
C GLU A 185 19.88 -8.80 -8.54
N ASN A 186 18.85 -8.40 -7.79
CA ASN A 186 18.54 -8.98 -6.49
C ASN A 186 17.02 -9.16 -6.33
N PRO A 187 16.48 -10.32 -6.77
CA PRO A 187 15.05 -10.61 -6.69
C PRO A 187 14.59 -11.01 -5.28
N SER A 188 15.50 -11.19 -4.30
CA SER A 188 15.13 -11.63 -2.96
C SER A 188 14.37 -10.54 -2.21
N ARG A 189 13.10 -10.80 -1.89
CA ARG A 189 12.18 -9.81 -1.31
C ARG A 189 12.12 -9.93 0.21
N SER A 190 12.13 -8.80 0.91
CA SER A 190 11.89 -8.79 2.35
C SER A 190 10.44 -9.13 2.69
N THR A 191 10.19 -9.75 3.84
CA THR A 191 8.83 -10.06 4.32
C THR A 191 7.92 -8.81 4.35
N LEU A 192 8.48 -7.64 4.69
CA LEU A 192 7.75 -6.36 4.69
C LEU A 192 7.29 -5.95 3.29
N PHE A 193 8.15 -6.12 2.27
CA PHE A 193 7.79 -5.86 0.87
C PHE A 193 6.68 -6.81 0.41
N SER A 194 6.75 -8.09 0.78
CA SER A 194 5.68 -9.06 0.50
C SER A 194 4.34 -8.72 1.18
N HIS A 195 4.36 -8.06 2.35
CA HIS A 195 3.14 -7.57 2.99
C HIS A 195 2.56 -6.32 2.31
N LYS A 196 3.42 -5.36 1.89
CA LYS A 196 2.99 -4.18 1.12
C LYS A 196 2.28 -4.60 -0.18
N LEU A 197 2.87 -5.51 -0.95
CA LEU A 197 2.29 -6.04 -2.20
C LEU A 197 0.85 -6.59 -2.06
N LYS A 198 0.49 -7.09 -0.87
CA LYS A 198 -0.83 -7.70 -0.61
C LYS A 198 -1.84 -6.71 -0.04
N ALA A 199 -1.38 -5.57 0.50
CA ALA A 199 -2.22 -4.65 1.25
C ALA A 199 -3.30 -4.02 0.35
N SER A 200 -2.91 -3.48 -0.80
CA SER A 200 -3.85 -2.88 -1.77
C SER A 200 -4.84 -3.89 -2.31
N ALA A 201 -4.39 -5.09 -2.69
CA ALA A 201 -5.29 -6.13 -3.20
C ALA A 201 -6.35 -6.52 -2.15
N ARG A 202 -5.97 -6.64 -0.88
CA ARG A 202 -6.90 -6.91 0.24
C ARG A 202 -7.84 -5.76 0.52
N MET A 203 -7.35 -4.53 0.44
CA MET A 203 -8.14 -3.32 0.62
C MET A 203 -9.20 -3.17 -0.50
N ILE A 204 -8.82 -3.35 -1.76
CA ILE A 204 -9.76 -3.34 -2.90
C ILE A 204 -10.77 -4.48 -2.75
N ALA A 205 -10.34 -5.68 -2.33
CA ALA A 205 -11.28 -6.76 -2.02
C ALA A 205 -12.25 -6.36 -0.89
N GLY A 206 -11.77 -5.67 0.16
CA GLY A 206 -12.61 -5.15 1.24
C GLY A 206 -13.66 -4.16 0.75
N LEU A 207 -13.29 -3.25 -0.16
CA LEU A 207 -14.21 -2.31 -0.80
C LEU A 207 -15.27 -3.03 -1.66
N ARG A 208 -14.85 -4.03 -2.46
CA ARG A 208 -15.76 -4.85 -3.27
C ARG A 208 -16.74 -5.68 -2.44
N ALA A 209 -16.39 -5.95 -1.19
CA ALA A 209 -17.23 -6.73 -0.30
C ALA A 209 -18.38 -5.91 0.31
N GLN A 210 -18.29 -4.58 0.23
CA GLN A 210 -19.34 -3.68 0.68
C GLN A 210 -20.49 -3.61 -0.32
N ARG A 211 -21.63 -3.10 0.15
CA ARG A 211 -22.78 -2.78 -0.71
C ARG A 211 -22.85 -1.28 -0.97
N SER A 212 -23.14 -0.93 -2.21
CA SER A 212 -23.54 0.44 -2.56
C SER A 212 -25.00 0.68 -2.20
N CYS A 213 -25.33 1.92 -1.87
CA CYS A 213 -26.71 2.41 -1.83
C CYS A 213 -27.14 3.04 -3.18
N HIS A 214 -26.21 3.19 -4.12
CA HIS A 214 -26.51 3.76 -5.42
C HIS A 214 -27.33 2.78 -6.28
N PRO A 215 -28.47 3.20 -6.86
CA PRO A 215 -29.41 2.28 -7.51
C PRO A 215 -28.88 1.62 -8.78
N LYS A 216 -27.87 2.21 -9.45
CA LYS A 216 -27.22 1.57 -10.61
C LYS A 216 -26.23 0.46 -10.25
N LEU A 217 -25.75 0.40 -9.01
CA LEU A 217 -24.72 -0.55 -8.60
C LEU A 217 -25.35 -1.83 -8.04
N THR A 218 -25.25 -2.89 -8.80
CA THR A 218 -25.80 -4.23 -8.53
C THR A 218 -24.74 -5.30 -8.41
N SER A 219 -23.51 -5.02 -8.89
CA SER A 219 -22.37 -5.93 -8.75
C SER A 219 -22.14 -6.34 -7.31
N TYR A 220 -22.01 -7.64 -7.08
CA TYR A 220 -21.78 -8.22 -5.77
C TYR A 220 -20.85 -9.43 -5.88
N CYS A 221 -19.75 -9.42 -5.13
CA CYS A 221 -18.83 -10.55 -5.04
C CYS A 221 -18.98 -11.22 -3.66
N PRO A 222 -19.62 -12.40 -3.57
CA PRO A 222 -19.82 -13.10 -2.28
C PRO A 222 -18.51 -13.55 -1.63
N HIS A 223 -17.42 -13.62 -2.39
CA HIS A 223 -16.11 -14.08 -1.91
C HIS A 223 -15.21 -12.94 -1.41
N ALA A 224 -15.57 -11.69 -1.71
CA ALA A 224 -14.73 -10.52 -1.46
C ALA A 224 -14.37 -10.34 0.03
N ASN A 225 -15.33 -10.52 0.95
CA ASN A 225 -15.07 -10.45 2.40
C ASN A 225 -14.02 -11.49 2.84
N LEU A 226 -14.18 -12.74 2.39
CA LEU A 226 -13.27 -13.82 2.78
C LEU A 226 -11.83 -13.54 2.32
N VAL A 227 -11.66 -13.09 1.08
CA VAL A 227 -10.33 -12.86 0.49
C VAL A 227 -9.68 -11.57 0.99
N ALA A 228 -10.48 -10.53 1.29
CA ALA A 228 -9.99 -9.35 1.99
C ALA A 228 -9.44 -9.70 3.38
N GLY A 229 -10.22 -10.47 4.14
CA GLY A 229 -9.99 -10.78 5.55
C GLY A 229 -10.00 -9.52 6.44
N PRO A 230 -9.83 -9.68 7.76
CA PRO A 230 -9.95 -8.58 8.71
C PRO A 230 -9.01 -7.39 8.41
N HIS A 231 -7.81 -7.68 7.89
CA HIS A 231 -6.85 -6.64 7.51
C HIS A 231 -7.31 -5.84 6.30
N GLY A 232 -7.85 -6.49 5.26
CA GLY A 232 -8.38 -5.80 4.08
C GLY A 232 -9.61 -4.96 4.40
N GLU A 233 -10.50 -5.49 5.24
CA GLU A 233 -11.69 -4.76 5.74
C GLU A 233 -11.28 -3.51 6.54
N LEU A 234 -10.29 -3.62 7.43
CA LEU A 234 -9.79 -2.49 8.20
C LEU A 234 -9.22 -1.39 7.29
N LEU A 235 -8.36 -1.76 6.33
CA LEU A 235 -7.78 -0.80 5.39
C LEU A 235 -8.85 -0.14 4.50
N ALA A 236 -9.83 -0.91 4.03
CA ALA A 236 -10.96 -0.39 3.26
C ALA A 236 -11.75 0.63 4.07
N ASN A 237 -12.10 0.32 5.32
CA ASN A 237 -12.85 1.22 6.19
C ASN A 237 -12.07 2.52 6.47
N HIS A 238 -10.76 2.42 6.72
CA HIS A 238 -9.93 3.60 6.96
C HIS A 238 -9.91 4.54 5.75
N LEU A 239 -9.76 4.01 4.52
CA LEU A 239 -9.81 4.86 3.34
C LEU A 239 -11.20 5.43 3.05
N LEU A 240 -12.28 4.74 3.46
CA LEU A 240 -13.63 5.27 3.30
C LEU A 240 -13.94 6.43 4.22
N GLU A 241 -13.32 6.50 5.39
CA GLU A 241 -13.41 7.68 6.27
C GLU A 241 -12.81 8.93 5.57
N ILE A 242 -11.77 8.73 4.75
CA ILE A 242 -11.09 9.78 4.00
C ILE A 242 -11.83 10.12 2.69
N LEU A 243 -12.18 9.09 1.91
CA LEU A 243 -12.76 9.19 0.58
C LEU A 243 -13.97 8.25 0.43
N PRO A 244 -15.17 8.64 0.91
CA PRO A 244 -16.37 7.79 0.85
C PRO A 244 -16.75 7.32 -0.56
N GLN A 245 -16.50 8.15 -1.58
CA GLN A 245 -16.75 7.85 -2.99
C GLN A 245 -15.96 6.63 -3.50
N LEU A 246 -14.86 6.27 -2.82
CA LEU A 246 -13.96 5.20 -3.23
C LEU A 246 -14.68 3.85 -3.36
N LYS A 247 -15.65 3.57 -2.48
CA LYS A 247 -16.48 2.37 -2.56
C LYS A 247 -17.23 2.30 -3.88
N ASP A 248 -17.98 3.35 -4.20
CA ASP A 248 -18.83 3.36 -5.40
C ASP A 248 -17.98 3.43 -6.67
N MET A 249 -16.82 4.09 -6.65
CA MET A 249 -15.83 4.02 -7.73
C MET A 249 -15.37 2.57 -7.99
N VAL A 250 -14.94 1.84 -6.96
CA VAL A 250 -14.45 0.45 -7.09
C VAL A 250 -15.58 -0.51 -7.52
N LEU A 251 -16.80 -0.31 -7.02
CA LEU A 251 -17.96 -1.11 -7.42
C LEU A 251 -18.37 -0.81 -8.87
N THR A 252 -18.31 0.46 -9.30
CA THR A 252 -18.56 0.86 -10.70
C THR A 252 -17.55 0.22 -11.63
N ARG A 253 -16.27 0.34 -11.29
CA ARG A 253 -15.18 -0.33 -11.99
C ARG A 253 -15.46 -1.82 -12.12
N SER A 254 -15.93 -2.43 -11.03
CA SER A 254 -16.19 -3.86 -11.01
C SER A 254 -17.33 -4.27 -11.95
N GLN A 255 -18.44 -3.54 -11.86
CA GLN A 255 -19.63 -3.76 -12.66
C GLN A 255 -19.40 -3.53 -14.15
N HIS A 256 -18.68 -2.47 -14.52
CA HIS A 256 -18.38 -2.16 -15.91
C HIS A 256 -17.60 -3.29 -16.60
N ILE A 257 -16.63 -3.88 -15.91
CA ILE A 257 -15.91 -5.06 -16.40
C ILE A 257 -16.86 -6.26 -16.54
N ASP A 258 -17.69 -6.52 -15.55
CA ASP A 258 -18.61 -7.67 -15.56
C ASP A 258 -19.71 -7.52 -16.63
N GLU A 259 -20.09 -6.30 -16.98
CA GLU A 259 -20.94 -6.00 -18.13
C GLU A 259 -20.22 -6.27 -19.45
N LEU A 260 -18.97 -5.82 -19.59
CA LEU A 260 -18.16 -6.09 -20.78
C LEU A 260 -17.99 -7.59 -21.03
N ILE A 261 -17.70 -8.38 -19.99
CA ILE A 261 -17.57 -9.85 -20.08
C ILE A 261 -18.84 -10.48 -20.65
N ARG A 262 -20.03 -9.98 -20.29
CA ARG A 262 -21.32 -10.47 -20.79
C ARG A 262 -21.66 -9.98 -22.20
N GLN A 263 -21.10 -8.84 -22.62
CA GLN A 263 -21.41 -8.21 -23.90
C GLN A 263 -20.57 -8.75 -25.06
N VAL A 264 -19.35 -9.26 -24.82
CA VAL A 264 -18.50 -9.79 -25.90
C VAL A 264 -19.05 -11.13 -26.40
N PRO A 265 -19.47 -11.22 -27.67
CA PRO A 265 -20.09 -12.44 -28.19
C PRO A 265 -19.03 -13.54 -28.36
N ASN A 266 -19.41 -14.78 -28.04
CA ASN A 266 -18.56 -15.96 -28.17
C ASN A 266 -17.20 -15.83 -27.47
N LEU A 267 -17.15 -15.08 -26.35
CA LEU A 267 -15.96 -14.95 -25.52
C LEU A 267 -15.35 -16.32 -25.21
N LYS A 268 -14.04 -16.46 -25.41
CA LYS A 268 -13.30 -17.71 -25.12
C LYS A 268 -12.24 -17.53 -24.05
N GLN A 269 -11.66 -16.34 -23.94
CA GLN A 269 -10.54 -16.09 -23.04
C GLN A 269 -10.70 -14.77 -22.31
N VAL A 270 -10.35 -14.78 -21.02
CA VAL A 270 -10.23 -13.58 -20.21
C VAL A 270 -8.86 -13.57 -19.56
N VAL A 271 -8.09 -12.51 -19.77
CA VAL A 271 -6.80 -12.29 -19.11
C VAL A 271 -7.00 -11.26 -18.01
N LEU A 272 -6.80 -11.66 -16.75
CA LEU A 272 -6.71 -10.76 -15.61
C LEU A 272 -5.24 -10.40 -15.40
N ALA A 273 -4.79 -9.28 -15.99
CA ALA A 273 -3.42 -8.80 -15.86
C ALA A 273 -3.31 -7.91 -14.61
N GLY A 274 -2.57 -8.38 -13.61
CA GLY A 274 -2.61 -7.84 -12.24
C GLY A 274 -3.77 -8.45 -11.47
N ALA A 275 -3.90 -9.79 -11.52
CA ALA A 275 -5.06 -10.50 -11.02
C ALA A 275 -5.35 -10.26 -9.53
N GLY A 276 -4.34 -9.95 -8.72
CA GLY A 276 -4.49 -9.58 -7.31
C GLY A 276 -5.40 -10.54 -6.54
N LEU A 277 -6.45 -9.99 -5.94
CA LEU A 277 -7.53 -10.74 -5.31
C LEU A 277 -8.85 -10.62 -6.08
N ASP A 278 -8.76 -10.48 -7.41
CA ASP A 278 -9.91 -10.56 -8.29
C ASP A 278 -10.46 -12.00 -8.32
N MET A 279 -11.76 -12.10 -8.06
CA MET A 279 -12.51 -13.35 -7.97
C MET A 279 -13.38 -13.60 -9.20
N ARG A 280 -13.29 -12.80 -10.27
CA ARG A 280 -14.09 -12.98 -11.50
C ARG A 280 -13.99 -14.36 -12.13
N SER A 281 -12.78 -14.90 -12.19
CA SER A 281 -12.53 -16.26 -12.70
C SER A 281 -13.20 -17.36 -11.88
N ILE A 282 -13.61 -17.05 -10.65
CA ILE A 282 -14.35 -17.92 -9.75
C ILE A 282 -15.84 -17.61 -9.84
N LEU A 283 -16.20 -16.32 -9.81
CA LEU A 283 -17.57 -15.83 -9.83
C LEU A 283 -18.30 -16.23 -11.12
N HIS A 284 -17.64 -16.03 -12.26
CA HIS A 284 -18.20 -16.30 -13.59
C HIS A 284 -17.97 -17.73 -14.06
N ALA A 285 -17.22 -18.55 -13.29
CA ALA A 285 -16.86 -19.91 -13.70
C ALA A 285 -18.08 -20.81 -13.99
N ALA A 286 -19.16 -20.63 -13.24
CA ALA A 286 -20.38 -21.41 -13.40
C ALA A 286 -21.17 -20.98 -14.65
N ASP A 287 -21.24 -19.68 -14.93
CA ASP A 287 -22.03 -19.11 -16.03
C ASP A 287 -21.27 -19.11 -17.36
N LEU A 288 -19.93 -19.18 -17.32
CA LEU A 288 -19.03 -19.19 -18.48
C LEU A 288 -18.14 -20.45 -18.48
N PRO A 289 -18.73 -21.66 -18.55
CA PRO A 289 -17.97 -22.92 -18.49
C PRO A 289 -17.00 -23.09 -19.65
N ASP A 290 -17.20 -22.35 -20.75
CA ASP A 290 -16.36 -22.39 -21.93
C ASP A 290 -15.24 -21.36 -21.98
N VAL A 291 -15.21 -20.41 -21.04
CA VAL A 291 -14.20 -19.36 -20.97
C VAL A 291 -13.00 -19.84 -20.15
N THR A 292 -11.80 -19.61 -20.68
CA THR A 292 -10.55 -19.82 -19.94
C THR A 292 -10.08 -18.51 -19.33
N PHE A 293 -9.89 -18.49 -18.03
CA PHE A 293 -9.36 -17.33 -17.31
C PHE A 293 -7.85 -17.49 -17.09
N PHE A 294 -7.07 -16.54 -17.60
CA PHE A 294 -5.65 -16.41 -17.34
C PHE A 294 -5.45 -15.38 -16.24
N GLU A 295 -4.88 -15.79 -15.12
CA GLU A 295 -4.66 -14.96 -13.94
C GLU A 295 -3.16 -14.69 -13.86
N VAL A 296 -2.77 -13.47 -14.24
CA VAL A 296 -1.37 -13.10 -14.45
C VAL A 296 -0.96 -12.07 -13.40
N ASP A 297 0.03 -12.39 -12.59
CA ASP A 297 0.53 -11.50 -11.54
C ASP A 297 1.93 -11.92 -11.07
N LEU A 298 2.52 -11.19 -10.14
CA LEU A 298 3.76 -11.57 -9.47
C LEU A 298 3.64 -12.95 -8.81
N PRO A 299 4.71 -13.76 -8.76
CA PRO A 299 4.68 -15.10 -8.16
C PRO A 299 4.06 -15.16 -6.75
N GLU A 300 4.35 -14.15 -5.92
CA GLU A 300 3.86 -14.06 -4.54
C GLU A 300 2.36 -13.75 -4.48
N MET A 301 1.86 -12.98 -5.44
CA MET A 301 0.44 -12.69 -5.53
C MET A 301 -0.32 -13.91 -6.06
N ILE A 302 0.24 -14.63 -7.04
CA ILE A 302 -0.29 -15.92 -7.48
C ILE A 302 -0.38 -16.91 -6.30
N ALA A 303 0.71 -17.07 -5.52
CA ALA A 303 0.73 -17.95 -4.36
C ALA A 303 -0.27 -17.53 -3.27
N GLU A 304 -0.41 -16.22 -3.01
CA GLU A 304 -1.41 -15.70 -2.07
C GLU A 304 -2.84 -15.97 -2.56
N ARG A 305 -3.09 -15.82 -3.86
CA ARG A 305 -4.38 -16.09 -4.48
C ARG A 305 -4.75 -17.57 -4.34
N GLU A 306 -3.83 -18.48 -4.67
CA GLU A 306 -4.01 -19.92 -4.44
C GLU A 306 -4.31 -20.24 -2.96
N ARG A 307 -3.64 -19.55 -2.04
CA ARG A 307 -3.85 -19.72 -0.59
C ARG A 307 -5.25 -19.29 -0.17
N VAL A 308 -5.75 -18.13 -0.63
CA VAL A 308 -7.08 -17.65 -0.25
C VAL A 308 -8.20 -18.39 -0.96
N THR A 309 -8.02 -18.77 -2.23
CA THR A 309 -9.08 -19.46 -2.98
C THR A 309 -9.30 -20.88 -2.47
N ARG A 310 -8.29 -21.52 -1.86
CA ARG A 310 -8.42 -22.81 -1.15
C ARG A 310 -9.36 -22.74 0.06
N LEU A 311 -9.61 -21.55 0.62
CA LEU A 311 -10.52 -21.37 1.75
C LEU A 311 -11.98 -21.29 1.31
N LEU A 312 -12.25 -21.16 0.01
CA LEU A 312 -13.59 -21.03 -0.49
C LEU A 312 -14.30 -22.39 -0.54
N PRO A 313 -15.61 -22.43 -0.23
CA PRO A 313 -16.34 -23.68 -0.05
C PRO A 313 -16.66 -24.45 -1.35
N GLN A 314 -16.40 -23.87 -2.53
CA GLN A 314 -16.82 -24.43 -3.81
C GLN A 314 -15.64 -25.00 -4.61
N GLN A 315 -15.91 -26.04 -5.40
CA GLN A 315 -15.01 -26.48 -6.46
C GLN A 315 -15.16 -25.53 -7.65
N PHE A 316 -14.06 -24.94 -8.09
CA PHE A 316 -14.02 -23.99 -9.20
C PHE A 316 -13.77 -24.69 -10.53
N SER A 317 -14.11 -24.03 -11.63
CA SER A 317 -13.75 -24.49 -12.98
C SER A 317 -12.24 -24.76 -13.06
N ASN A 318 -11.88 -25.86 -13.71
CA ASN A 318 -10.51 -26.20 -14.05
C ASN A 318 -9.93 -25.33 -15.18
N ARG A 319 -10.73 -24.43 -15.78
CA ARG A 319 -10.31 -23.50 -16.85
C ARG A 319 -9.72 -22.20 -16.30
N ARG A 320 -8.87 -22.33 -15.29
CA ARG A 320 -8.12 -21.23 -14.69
C ARG A 320 -6.64 -21.53 -14.84
N VAL A 321 -5.92 -20.61 -15.48
CA VAL A 321 -4.49 -20.71 -15.73
C VAL A 321 -3.77 -19.65 -14.93
N LEU A 322 -2.94 -20.09 -13.99
CA LEU A 322 -2.10 -19.23 -13.16
C LEU A 322 -0.77 -18.97 -13.87
N LEU A 323 -0.48 -17.70 -14.18
CA LEU A 323 0.78 -17.31 -14.80
C LEU A 323 1.50 -16.31 -13.90
N SER A 324 2.78 -16.57 -13.64
CA SER A 324 3.64 -15.64 -12.90
C SER A 324 4.37 -14.71 -13.86
N ALA A 325 4.26 -13.41 -13.65
CA ALA A 325 4.98 -12.38 -14.40
C ALA A 325 5.24 -11.12 -13.56
N ASN A 326 6.38 -10.49 -13.78
CA ASN A 326 6.71 -9.15 -13.33
C ASN A 326 6.64 -8.18 -14.51
N PHE A 327 5.60 -7.36 -14.54
CA PHE A 327 5.27 -6.51 -15.69
C PHE A 327 6.33 -5.45 -16.00
N LYS A 328 7.22 -5.15 -15.04
CA LYS A 328 8.33 -4.21 -15.25
C LYS A 328 9.43 -4.80 -16.14
N VAL A 329 9.65 -6.11 -16.08
CA VAL A 329 10.79 -6.75 -16.75
C VAL A 329 10.36 -7.74 -17.82
N ASP A 330 9.31 -8.51 -17.58
CA ASP A 330 8.88 -9.59 -18.47
C ASP A 330 8.17 -9.06 -19.72
N ASP A 331 8.15 -9.88 -20.78
CA ASP A 331 7.33 -9.66 -21.97
C ASP A 331 6.01 -10.44 -21.81
N LEU A 332 4.91 -9.72 -21.57
CA LEU A 332 3.60 -10.32 -21.33
C LEU A 332 3.06 -11.08 -22.55
N ALA A 333 3.41 -10.65 -23.76
CA ALA A 333 2.99 -11.37 -24.96
C ALA A 333 3.63 -12.75 -25.01
N GLN A 334 4.90 -12.86 -24.59
CA GLN A 334 5.58 -14.15 -24.49
C GLN A 334 5.06 -15.00 -23.33
N VAL A 335 4.90 -14.43 -22.14
CA VAL A 335 4.44 -15.19 -20.96
C VAL A 335 3.05 -15.79 -21.20
N ILE A 336 2.13 -14.99 -21.74
CA ILE A 336 0.74 -15.42 -21.96
C ILE A 336 0.64 -16.23 -23.26
N GLY A 337 1.21 -15.73 -24.35
CA GLY A 337 1.08 -16.32 -25.69
C GLY A 337 1.78 -17.66 -25.88
N HIS A 338 2.78 -17.99 -25.06
CA HIS A 338 3.41 -19.33 -25.09
C HIS A 338 2.65 -20.39 -24.29
N HIS A 339 1.63 -20.01 -23.50
CA HIS A 339 0.87 -21.00 -22.75
C HIS A 339 0.04 -21.86 -23.73
N PRO A 340 0.09 -23.21 -23.67
CA PRO A 340 -0.54 -24.08 -24.69
C PRO A 340 -2.06 -23.92 -24.84
N THR A 341 -2.72 -23.35 -23.85
CA THR A 341 -4.18 -23.13 -23.86
C THR A 341 -4.58 -21.72 -24.28
N PHE A 342 -3.61 -20.82 -24.52
CA PHE A 342 -3.89 -19.47 -25.01
C PHE A 342 -3.90 -19.46 -26.54
N ASP A 343 -4.94 -18.86 -27.13
CA ASP A 343 -5.06 -18.64 -28.56
C ASP A 343 -5.39 -17.16 -28.83
N SER A 344 -4.51 -16.43 -29.53
CA SER A 344 -4.74 -15.01 -29.86
C SER A 344 -5.83 -14.81 -30.91
N THR A 345 -6.22 -15.86 -31.63
CA THR A 345 -7.16 -15.82 -32.76
C THR A 345 -8.62 -15.99 -32.33
N VAL A 346 -8.90 -16.25 -31.05
CA VAL A 346 -10.26 -16.31 -30.49
C VAL A 346 -10.61 -15.04 -29.71
N PRO A 347 -11.91 -14.73 -29.52
CA PRO A 347 -12.32 -13.54 -28.76
C PRO A 347 -11.77 -13.55 -27.33
N THR A 348 -10.95 -12.53 -27.02
CA THR A 348 -10.21 -12.39 -25.78
C THR A 348 -10.44 -11.01 -25.16
N ILE A 349 -10.82 -10.96 -23.88
CA ILE A 349 -10.81 -9.71 -23.11
C ILE A 349 -9.56 -9.71 -22.24
N ILE A 350 -8.77 -8.65 -22.30
CA ILE A 350 -7.66 -8.41 -21.37
C ILE A 350 -8.08 -7.30 -20.40
N ILE A 351 -8.04 -7.56 -19.10
CA ILE A 351 -8.43 -6.64 -18.04
C ILE A 351 -7.16 -6.21 -17.30
N PHE A 352 -6.89 -4.90 -17.30
CA PHE A 352 -5.78 -4.27 -16.59
C PHE A 352 -6.34 -3.31 -15.53
N GLU A 353 -6.87 -3.89 -14.45
CA GLU A 353 -7.63 -3.16 -13.42
C GLU A 353 -6.77 -2.73 -12.25
N GLY A 354 -6.85 -1.44 -11.89
CA GLY A 354 -6.14 -0.88 -10.75
C GLY A 354 -4.63 -1.03 -10.90
N CYS A 355 -4.12 -0.96 -12.12
CA CYS A 355 -2.70 -1.20 -12.42
C CYS A 355 -2.02 -0.01 -13.08
N SER A 356 -2.67 0.66 -14.04
CA SER A 356 -2.06 1.69 -14.89
C SER A 356 -1.32 2.78 -14.11
N MET A 357 -1.89 3.22 -12.98
CA MET A 357 -1.36 4.28 -12.13
C MET A 357 -0.06 3.92 -11.40
N TYR A 358 0.34 2.65 -11.35
CA TYR A 358 1.55 2.17 -10.66
C TYR A 358 2.74 1.91 -11.60
N PHE A 359 2.54 2.11 -12.90
CA PHE A 359 3.58 1.98 -13.91
C PHE A 359 3.89 3.35 -14.49
N SER A 360 5.16 3.63 -14.79
CA SER A 360 5.53 4.81 -15.56
C SER A 360 4.87 4.76 -16.94
N GLU A 361 4.80 5.92 -17.61
CA GLU A 361 4.27 5.98 -18.97
C GLU A 361 4.98 4.97 -19.90
N SER A 362 6.32 4.90 -19.86
CA SER A 362 7.09 3.97 -20.69
C SER A 362 6.79 2.49 -20.40
N GLU A 363 6.55 2.14 -19.13
CA GLU A 363 6.17 0.78 -18.72
C GLU A 363 4.75 0.46 -19.21
N ASN A 364 3.79 1.38 -19.04
CA ASN A 364 2.44 1.22 -19.58
C ASN A 364 2.48 1.04 -21.11
N GLN A 365 3.22 1.87 -21.85
CA GLN A 365 3.35 1.72 -23.31
C GLN A 365 3.89 0.33 -23.70
N LYS A 366 4.87 -0.22 -22.96
CA LYS A 366 5.40 -1.57 -23.18
C LYS A 366 4.34 -2.66 -22.90
N ILE A 367 3.62 -2.53 -21.79
CA ILE A 367 2.57 -3.47 -21.36
C ILE A 367 1.45 -3.52 -22.40
N PHE A 368 0.90 -2.37 -22.80
CA PHE A 368 -0.19 -2.31 -23.76
C PHE A 368 0.23 -2.75 -25.17
N ARG A 369 1.45 -2.44 -25.63
CA ARG A 369 1.98 -3.04 -26.87
C ARG A 369 2.08 -4.57 -26.80
N SER A 370 2.27 -5.14 -25.62
CA SER A 370 2.25 -6.59 -25.43
C SER A 370 0.82 -7.13 -25.52
N PHE A 371 -0.16 -6.44 -24.95
CA PHE A 371 -1.58 -6.79 -25.06
C PHE A 371 -2.08 -6.77 -26.51
N LEU A 372 -1.66 -5.82 -27.35
CA LEU A 372 -2.02 -5.81 -28.78
C LEU A 372 -1.61 -7.09 -29.51
N LYS A 373 -0.46 -7.67 -29.17
CA LYS A 373 0.03 -8.93 -29.76
C LYS A 373 -0.78 -10.16 -29.35
N LEU A 374 -1.61 -10.04 -28.31
CA LEU A 374 -2.44 -11.12 -27.77
C LEU A 374 -3.88 -11.07 -28.32
N MET A 375 -4.20 -10.11 -29.19
CA MET A 375 -5.55 -9.82 -29.67
C MET A 375 -5.60 -9.82 -31.20
N ASP A 376 -5.47 -11.00 -31.82
CA ASP A 376 -5.59 -11.12 -33.28
C ASP A 376 -7.06 -11.20 -33.72
N ASN A 377 -7.96 -11.65 -32.85
CA ASN A 377 -9.39 -11.64 -33.13
C ASN A 377 -10.00 -10.21 -33.05
N PRO A 378 -10.82 -9.77 -34.03
CA PRO A 378 -11.43 -8.43 -34.04
C PRO A 378 -12.48 -8.20 -32.93
N LEU A 379 -12.95 -9.26 -32.27
CA LEU A 379 -13.83 -9.15 -31.10
C LEU A 379 -13.06 -8.96 -29.79
N SER A 380 -11.74 -9.09 -29.82
CA SER A 380 -10.90 -8.90 -28.63
C SER A 380 -10.79 -7.43 -28.25
N CYS A 381 -10.63 -7.18 -26.95
CA CYS A 381 -10.44 -5.84 -26.43
C CYS A 381 -9.59 -5.83 -25.15
N VAL A 382 -9.01 -4.67 -24.86
CA VAL A 382 -8.42 -4.35 -23.55
C VAL A 382 -9.38 -3.45 -22.79
N TRP A 383 -9.64 -3.79 -21.54
CA TRP A 383 -10.25 -2.90 -20.55
C TRP A 383 -9.15 -2.40 -19.60
N ALA A 384 -9.10 -1.11 -19.33
CA ALA A 384 -8.20 -0.52 -18.32
C ALA A 384 -8.85 0.69 -17.64
N ASP A 385 -8.44 0.97 -16.39
CA ASP A 385 -8.80 2.20 -15.69
C ASP A 385 -7.66 3.22 -15.70
N PHE A 386 -8.02 4.49 -15.65
CA PHE A 386 -7.08 5.61 -15.59
C PHE A 386 -7.55 6.63 -14.54
N VAL A 387 -6.57 7.38 -14.03
CA VAL A 387 -6.81 8.59 -13.24
C VAL A 387 -6.39 9.81 -14.02
N ASN A 388 -7.04 10.94 -13.78
CA ASN A 388 -6.65 12.22 -14.38
C ASN A 388 -5.22 12.62 -13.94
N THR A 389 -4.51 13.35 -14.79
CA THR A 389 -3.13 13.80 -14.51
C THR A 389 -3.03 14.65 -13.24
N SER A 390 -4.10 15.37 -12.90
CA SER A 390 -4.19 16.19 -11.70
C SER A 390 -4.16 15.40 -10.39
N VAL A 391 -4.61 14.13 -10.40
CA VAL A 391 -4.54 13.20 -9.27
C VAL A 391 -3.08 12.88 -8.96
N VAL A 392 -2.29 12.63 -9.99
CA VAL A 392 -0.91 12.12 -9.85
C VAL A 392 0.09 13.25 -9.59
N THR A 393 -0.12 14.41 -10.21
CA THR A 393 0.79 15.57 -10.09
C THR A 393 0.63 16.35 -8.78
N GLY A 394 -0.29 15.95 -7.90
CA GLY A 394 -0.61 16.68 -6.66
C GLY A 394 -1.20 18.06 -6.89
N ARG A 395 -1.65 18.35 -8.13
CA ARG A 395 -2.23 19.64 -8.53
C ARG A 395 -3.74 19.73 -8.30
N THR A 396 -4.34 18.68 -7.74
CA THR A 396 -5.75 18.69 -7.34
C THR A 396 -5.98 19.63 -6.15
N ASN A 397 -7.00 20.48 -6.24
CA ASN A 397 -7.46 21.31 -5.13
C ASN A 397 -8.46 20.57 -4.22
N ASN A 398 -8.79 19.32 -4.52
CA ASN A 398 -9.73 18.53 -3.73
C ASN A 398 -9.02 17.88 -2.53
N LEU A 399 -9.33 18.37 -1.33
CA LEU A 399 -8.72 17.89 -0.08
C LEU A 399 -8.94 16.40 0.17
N ARG A 400 -10.06 15.81 -0.28
CA ARG A 400 -10.33 14.38 -0.10
C ARG A 400 -9.47 13.53 -1.03
N ILE A 401 -9.29 13.97 -2.28
CA ILE A 401 -8.37 13.30 -3.22
C ILE A 401 -6.94 13.39 -2.68
N LYS A 402 -6.54 14.56 -2.16
CA LYS A 402 -5.23 14.72 -1.52
C LYS A 402 -5.03 13.78 -0.33
N GLY A 403 -5.99 13.73 0.60
CA GLY A 403 -5.93 12.82 1.75
C GLY A 403 -5.90 11.34 1.36
N PHE A 404 -6.65 10.95 0.31
CA PHE A 404 -6.59 9.60 -0.24
C PHE A 404 -5.20 9.27 -0.80
N LEU A 405 -4.61 10.19 -1.57
CA LEU A 405 -3.26 9.99 -2.13
C LEU A 405 -2.18 9.92 -1.05
N GLU A 406 -2.31 10.74 0.01
CA GLU A 406 -1.44 10.64 1.20
C GLU A 406 -1.60 9.28 1.89
N GLY A 407 -2.83 8.76 1.99
CA GLY A 407 -3.09 7.40 2.49
C GLY A 407 -2.50 6.30 1.61
N MET A 408 -2.62 6.41 0.29
CA MET A 408 -2.04 5.47 -0.67
C MET A 408 -0.50 5.51 -0.65
N ASP A 409 0.09 6.70 -0.55
CA ASP A 409 1.54 6.89 -0.40
C ASP A 409 2.04 6.27 0.93
N ALA A 410 1.30 6.44 2.03
CA ALA A 410 1.62 5.82 3.31
C ALA A 410 1.59 4.27 3.25
N LEU A 411 0.76 3.69 2.37
CA LEU A 411 0.74 2.25 2.08
C LEU A 411 1.90 1.80 1.15
N GLY A 412 2.66 2.73 0.58
CA GLY A 412 3.71 2.49 -0.41
C GLY A 412 3.16 2.26 -1.83
N GLU A 413 2.00 2.84 -2.13
CA GLU A 413 1.21 2.60 -3.33
C GLU A 413 0.92 3.95 -4.01
N ALA A 414 1.98 4.75 -4.14
CA ALA A 414 1.90 6.06 -4.76
C ALA A 414 1.52 5.94 -6.24
N PHE A 415 0.59 6.77 -6.68
CA PHE A 415 0.26 6.87 -8.10
C PHE A 415 1.35 7.67 -8.81
N ILE A 416 1.81 7.15 -9.93
CA ILE A 416 2.90 7.74 -10.73
C ILE A 416 2.52 8.00 -12.19
N PHE A 417 1.34 7.54 -12.63
CA PHE A 417 0.84 7.76 -13.98
C PHE A 417 -0.66 8.06 -14.01
N GLY A 418 -1.03 8.98 -14.90
CA GLY A 418 -2.40 9.40 -15.17
C GLY A 418 -2.47 10.07 -16.54
N THR A 419 -3.67 10.09 -17.13
CA THR A 419 -3.93 10.71 -18.43
C THR A 419 -5.31 11.36 -18.42
N ASP A 420 -5.41 12.55 -19.00
CA ASP A 420 -6.68 13.26 -19.17
C ASP A 420 -7.37 12.91 -20.51
N ASP A 421 -6.68 12.21 -21.41
CA ASP A 421 -7.18 11.77 -22.71
C ASP A 421 -6.77 10.30 -22.98
N PRO A 422 -7.43 9.32 -22.30
CA PRO A 422 -7.19 7.91 -22.58
C PRO A 422 -7.37 7.52 -24.06
N PRO A 423 -8.41 7.98 -24.80
CA PRO A 423 -8.55 7.69 -26.22
C PRO A 423 -7.31 8.03 -27.05
N HIS A 424 -6.80 9.25 -26.95
CA HIS A 424 -5.61 9.66 -27.68
C HIS A 424 -4.37 8.83 -27.29
N TRP A 425 -4.22 8.52 -25.99
CA TRP A 425 -3.11 7.70 -25.50
C TRP A 425 -3.12 6.28 -26.07
N PHE A 426 -4.30 5.66 -26.18
CA PHE A 426 -4.48 4.35 -26.81
C PHE A 426 -4.23 4.39 -28.32
N GLU A 427 -4.75 5.39 -29.02
CA GLU A 427 -4.55 5.56 -30.47
C GLU A 427 -3.06 5.69 -30.81
N ALA A 428 -2.30 6.43 -30.02
CA ALA A 428 -0.85 6.56 -30.16
C ALA A 428 -0.09 5.22 -30.01
N LEU A 429 -0.70 4.23 -29.36
CA LEU A 429 -0.18 2.87 -29.23
C LEU A 429 -0.64 1.92 -30.33
N GLY A 430 -1.54 2.36 -31.22
CA GLY A 430 -2.07 1.57 -32.32
C GLY A 430 -3.36 0.82 -31.99
N TYR A 431 -4.09 1.24 -30.96
CA TYR A 431 -5.46 0.77 -30.70
C TYR A 431 -6.47 1.57 -31.53
N SER A 432 -7.65 0.99 -31.73
CA SER A 432 -8.80 1.59 -32.40
C SER A 432 -10.06 1.47 -31.52
N LEU A 433 -11.12 2.21 -31.89
CA LEU A 433 -12.46 2.12 -31.28
C LEU A 433 -12.43 2.22 -29.75
N VAL A 434 -11.75 3.25 -29.24
CA VAL A 434 -11.60 3.48 -27.80
C VAL A 434 -12.86 4.14 -27.26
N ASP A 435 -13.63 3.39 -26.47
CA ASP A 435 -14.72 3.96 -25.67
C ASP A 435 -14.19 4.28 -24.26
N THR A 436 -14.56 5.42 -23.71
CA THR A 436 -14.10 5.86 -22.38
C THR A 436 -15.22 6.54 -21.64
N ILE A 437 -15.46 6.11 -20.40
CA ILE A 437 -16.48 6.66 -19.53
C ILE A 437 -15.89 6.91 -18.14
N SER A 438 -16.22 8.05 -17.54
CA SER A 438 -15.86 8.32 -16.14
C SER A 438 -16.77 7.56 -15.17
N ALA A 439 -16.31 7.31 -13.94
CA ALA A 439 -17.18 6.68 -12.94
C ALA A 439 -18.41 7.55 -12.63
N GLY A 440 -18.25 8.88 -12.62
CA GLY A 440 -19.37 9.80 -12.39
C GLY A 440 -20.37 9.78 -13.55
N GLU A 441 -19.90 9.80 -14.79
CA GLU A 441 -20.77 9.66 -15.97
C GLU A 441 -21.51 8.32 -15.98
N TYR A 442 -20.84 7.21 -15.69
CA TYR A 442 -21.48 5.89 -15.59
C TYR A 442 -22.59 5.89 -14.53
N LEU A 443 -22.35 6.51 -13.38
CA LEU A 443 -23.31 6.60 -12.28
C LEU A 443 -24.40 7.66 -12.50
N ASN A 444 -24.27 8.53 -13.49
CA ASN A 444 -25.03 9.78 -13.63
C ASN A 444 -24.86 10.73 -12.43
N GLU A 445 -23.66 10.77 -11.85
CA GLU A 445 -23.30 11.65 -10.74
C GLU A 445 -22.28 12.71 -11.18
N ASN A 446 -22.54 13.96 -10.83
CA ASN A 446 -21.59 15.04 -11.04
C ASN A 446 -20.72 15.24 -9.79
N ASP A 447 -19.89 14.26 -9.48
CA ASP A 447 -18.94 14.28 -8.36
C ASP A 447 -17.49 14.35 -8.89
N ALA A 448 -16.71 15.30 -8.36
CA ALA A 448 -15.35 15.55 -8.82
C ALA A 448 -14.38 14.38 -8.56
N VAL A 449 -14.60 13.57 -7.54
CA VAL A 449 -13.81 12.37 -7.25
C VAL A 449 -14.15 11.29 -8.25
N LEU A 450 -15.44 11.01 -8.46
CA LEU A 450 -15.87 9.98 -9.42
C LEU A 450 -15.45 10.34 -10.85
N ASN A 451 -15.49 11.61 -11.21
CA ASN A 451 -15.03 12.11 -12.52
C ASN A 451 -13.50 12.15 -12.67
N SER A 452 -12.74 11.88 -11.61
CA SER A 452 -11.28 11.78 -11.69
C SER A 452 -10.77 10.39 -12.08
N TYR A 453 -11.69 9.43 -12.19
CA TYR A 453 -11.44 8.05 -12.62
C TYR A 453 -12.24 7.74 -13.88
N SER A 454 -11.58 7.10 -14.84
CA SER A 454 -12.20 6.67 -16.10
C SER A 454 -11.87 5.22 -16.43
N PHE A 455 -12.75 4.60 -17.20
CA PHE A 455 -12.65 3.23 -17.68
C PHE A 455 -12.65 3.27 -19.20
N SER A 456 -11.70 2.60 -19.82
CA SER A 456 -11.57 2.56 -21.28
C SER A 456 -11.67 1.14 -21.80
N VAL A 457 -12.37 0.96 -22.92
CA VAL A 457 -12.40 -0.27 -23.71
C VAL A 457 -11.78 0.03 -25.07
N ALA A 458 -10.62 -0.56 -25.35
CA ALA A 458 -9.88 -0.34 -26.59
C ALA A 458 -9.78 -1.64 -27.40
N LYS A 459 -9.92 -1.54 -28.72
CA LYS A 459 -9.80 -2.66 -29.67
C LYS A 459 -8.56 -2.50 -30.53
N ARG A 460 -8.27 -3.50 -31.35
CA ARG A 460 -7.23 -3.42 -32.37
C ARG A 460 -7.66 -2.60 -33.57
#